data_AF-A0A2Z6QQ20-F1
#
_entry.id   AF-A0A2Z6QQ20-F1
#
_cell.length_a   1.000
_cell.length_b   1.000
_cell.length_c   1.000
_cell.angle_alpha   90.00
_cell.angle_beta   90.00
_cell.angle_gamma   90.00
#
_symmetry.space_group_name_H-M   'P 1'
#
loop_
_entity.id
_entity.type
_entity.pdbx_description
1 polymer ?
#
loop_
_entity_poly.entity_id
_entity_poly.type
_entity_poly.pdbx_seq_one_letter_code
_entity_poly.pdbx_strand_id
1 'polypeptide(L)'
;MKYESIGKVLKLIAESYPNLKYLNISTLCNGFAENDKGLCAIVNSCHKIEYLNISKRTEFSETSICNVIRSCPRFQYLDLSFCRITNITIEEIAKSCPKLKYLNLRGYYE
;
A
#
# COMPACT_ATOMS: atom_id res chain seq x y z
N MET A 1 6.27 -5.24 25.49
CA MET A 1 5.53 -5.98 24.45
C MET A 1 6.23 -5.72 23.12
N LYS A 2 6.71 -6.78 22.44
CA LYS A 2 7.35 -6.63 21.12
C LYS A 2 6.24 -6.48 20.09
N TYR A 3 6.05 -5.29 19.54
CA TYR A 3 5.15 -5.12 18.40
C TYR A 3 5.68 -5.97 17.25
N GLU A 4 4.82 -6.81 16.69
CA GLU A 4 5.16 -7.57 15.49
C GLU A 4 5.27 -6.59 14.31
N SER A 5 6.33 -6.69 13.52
CA SER A 5 6.53 -5.81 12.36
C SER A 5 5.36 -5.99 11.39
N ILE A 6 4.76 -4.87 10.96
CA ILE A 6 3.68 -4.84 9.96
C ILE A 6 4.05 -5.60 8.69
N GLY A 7 5.35 -5.66 8.33
CA GLY A 7 5.84 -6.48 7.23
C GLY A 7 5.56 -7.97 7.39
N LYS A 8 5.66 -8.52 8.61
CA LYS A 8 5.31 -9.92 8.89
C LYS A 8 3.81 -10.16 8.77
N VAL A 9 3.00 -9.25 9.31
CA VAL A 9 1.54 -9.32 9.20
C VAL A 9 1.09 -9.30 7.73
N LEU A 10 1.67 -8.41 6.93
CA LEU A 10 1.38 -8.34 5.49
C LEU A 10 1.78 -9.60 4.74
N LYS A 11 2.90 -10.22 5.09
CA LYS A 11 3.32 -11.50 4.51
C LYS A 11 2.32 -12.61 4.83
N LEU A 12 1.88 -12.73 6.09
CA LEU A 12 0.88 -13.72 6.49
C LEU A 12 -0.47 -13.51 5.78
N ILE A 13 -0.89 -12.25 5.63
CA ILE A 13 -2.10 -11.90 4.87
C ILE A 13 -1.96 -12.32 3.41
N ALA A 14 -0.83 -12.03 2.77
CA ALA A 14 -0.56 -12.39 1.37
C ALA A 14 -0.64 -13.90 1.14
N GLU A 15 -0.05 -14.69 2.04
CA GLU A 15 -0.04 -16.16 1.97
C GLU A 15 -1.42 -16.77 2.24
N SER A 16 -2.22 -16.16 3.12
CA SER A 16 -3.51 -16.71 3.54
C SER A 16 -4.68 -16.30 2.63
N TYR A 17 -4.59 -15.12 1.99
CA TYR A 17 -5.72 -14.50 1.29
C TYR A 17 -5.35 -14.01 -0.12
N PRO A 18 -5.06 -14.91 -1.07
CA PRO A 18 -4.67 -14.53 -2.45
C PRO A 18 -5.79 -13.81 -3.23
N ASN A 19 -7.04 -13.95 -2.81
CA ASN A 19 -8.19 -13.27 -3.43
C ASN A 19 -8.59 -11.97 -2.70
N LEU A 20 -7.74 -11.46 -1.81
CA LEU A 20 -8.03 -10.25 -1.05
C LEU A 20 -8.33 -9.07 -1.99
N LYS A 21 -9.44 -8.39 -1.72
CA LYS A 21 -9.88 -7.20 -2.47
C LYS A 21 -9.74 -5.90 -1.69
N TYR A 22 -9.84 -5.99 -0.36
CA TYR A 22 -9.91 -4.87 0.54
C TYR A 22 -8.83 -5.03 1.60
N LEU A 23 -7.89 -4.08 1.66
CA LEU A 23 -6.87 -4.03 2.68
C LEU A 23 -6.83 -2.65 3.31
N ASN A 24 -7.04 -2.58 4.62
CA ASN A 24 -6.87 -1.37 5.41
C ASN A 24 -5.92 -1.67 6.57
N ILE A 25 -4.78 -0.99 6.58
CA ILE A 25 -3.77 -1.10 7.62
C ILE A 25 -3.46 0.25 8.24
N SER A 26 -4.28 1.28 8.04
CA SER A 26 -4.06 2.64 8.58
C SER A 26 -3.95 2.70 10.11
N THR A 27 -4.60 1.79 10.83
CA THR A 27 -4.68 1.78 12.30
C THR A 27 -3.69 0.84 12.99
N LEU A 28 -2.92 0.05 12.24
CA LEU A 28 -1.89 -0.82 12.82
C LEU A 28 -0.79 0.00 13.54
N CYS A 29 -0.09 -0.61 14.48
CA CYS A 29 0.98 0.09 15.21
C CYS A 29 2.19 0.33 14.29
N ASN A 30 2.81 1.50 14.36
CA ASN A 30 4.00 1.81 13.57
C ASN A 30 5.16 0.90 14.02
N GLY A 31 5.67 0.09 13.09
CA GLY A 31 6.90 -0.67 13.29
C GLY A 31 8.09 0.15 12.78
N PHE A 32 9.14 0.31 13.59
CA PHE A 32 10.36 1.07 13.26
C PHE A 32 11.28 0.39 12.22
N ALA A 33 10.77 -0.46 11.33
CA ALA A 33 11.57 -1.26 10.41
C ALA A 33 11.15 -1.07 8.95
N GLU A 34 12.06 -1.35 8.01
CA GLU A 34 11.77 -1.41 6.58
C GLU A 34 10.74 -2.51 6.30
N ASN A 35 9.51 -2.10 6.00
CA ASN A 35 8.38 -3.03 5.84
C ASN A 35 8.01 -3.28 4.37
N ASP A 36 8.83 -2.82 3.43
CA ASP A 36 8.64 -2.97 1.98
C ASP A 36 8.43 -4.42 1.55
N LYS A 37 9.12 -5.37 2.21
CA LYS A 37 8.96 -6.81 1.96
C LYS A 37 7.51 -7.28 2.16
N GLY A 38 6.79 -6.65 3.09
CA GLY A 38 5.37 -6.92 3.33
C GLY A 38 4.49 -6.46 2.15
N LEU A 39 4.70 -5.24 1.65
CA LEU A 39 4.00 -4.76 0.46
C LEU A 39 4.35 -5.60 -0.77
N CYS A 40 5.62 -5.98 -0.96
CA CYS A 40 6.03 -6.87 -2.04
C CYS A 40 5.30 -8.23 -1.99
N ALA A 41 5.11 -8.80 -0.79
CA ALA A 41 4.35 -10.04 -0.63
C ALA A 41 2.88 -9.86 -1.08
N ILE A 42 2.24 -8.76 -0.65
CA ILE A 42 0.86 -8.42 -1.06
C ILE A 42 0.76 -8.31 -2.58
N VAL A 43 1.71 -7.63 -3.23
CA VAL A 43 1.74 -7.45 -4.68
C VAL A 43 1.88 -8.76 -5.44
N ASN A 44 2.68 -9.68 -4.92
CA ASN A 44 2.96 -10.97 -5.54
C ASN A 44 1.83 -11.99 -5.37
N SER A 45 0.92 -11.79 -4.42
CA SER A 45 -0.14 -12.77 -4.10
C SER A 45 -1.55 -12.25 -4.29
N CYS A 46 -1.80 -10.97 -4.03
CA CYS A 46 -3.14 -10.37 -3.96
C CYS A 46 -3.45 -9.49 -5.19
N HIS A 47 -3.40 -10.06 -6.40
CA HIS A 47 -3.64 -9.32 -7.66
C HIS A 47 -5.09 -8.82 -7.86
N LYS A 48 -6.01 -9.21 -6.97
CA LYS A 48 -7.44 -8.80 -7.01
C LYS A 48 -7.74 -7.60 -6.10
N ILE A 49 -6.73 -6.96 -5.53
CA ILE A 49 -6.93 -5.77 -4.70
C ILE A 49 -7.64 -4.67 -5.51
N GLU A 50 -8.69 -4.12 -4.90
CA GLU A 50 -9.52 -3.03 -5.42
C GLU A 50 -9.50 -1.82 -4.46
N TYR A 51 -9.27 -2.07 -3.16
CA TYR A 51 -9.20 -1.06 -2.12
C TYR A 51 -7.92 -1.22 -1.31
N LEU A 52 -7.15 -0.13 -1.20
CA LEU A 52 -5.99 -0.06 -0.32
C LEU A 52 -5.99 1.24 0.48
N ASN A 53 -5.89 1.08 1.81
CA ASN A 53 -5.63 2.18 2.72
C ASN A 53 -4.35 1.88 3.53
N ILE A 54 -3.30 2.63 3.21
CA ILE A 54 -2.02 2.65 3.93
C ILE A 54 -1.72 4.03 4.50
N SER A 55 -2.75 4.87 4.73
CA SER A 55 -2.55 6.23 5.23
C SER A 55 -1.70 6.26 6.50
N LYS A 56 -0.88 7.30 6.65
CA LYS A 56 0.03 7.56 7.78
C LYS A 56 1.16 6.53 7.92
N ARG A 57 1.36 5.68 6.91
CA ARG A 57 2.46 4.71 6.87
C ARG A 57 3.70 5.34 6.25
N THR A 58 4.57 5.89 7.08
CA THR A 58 5.84 6.50 6.66
C THR A 58 6.99 5.48 6.57
N GLU A 59 6.75 4.25 7.02
CA GLU A 59 7.69 3.13 7.01
C GLU A 59 7.83 2.43 5.64
N PHE A 60 6.94 2.72 4.70
CA PHE A 60 7.03 2.20 3.33
C PHE A 60 7.75 3.20 2.44
N SER A 61 8.68 2.69 1.62
CA SER A 61 9.36 3.51 0.63
C SER A 61 8.42 3.90 -0.51
N GLU A 62 8.68 5.04 -1.14
CA GLU A 62 7.97 5.44 -2.35
C GLU A 62 8.05 4.34 -3.43
N THR A 63 9.23 3.73 -3.59
CA THR A 63 9.46 2.63 -4.53
C THR A 63 8.52 1.45 -4.30
N SER A 64 8.32 1.04 -3.04
CA SER A 64 7.43 -0.09 -2.73
C SER A 64 5.96 0.27 -2.97
N ILE A 65 5.56 1.51 -2.68
CA ILE A 65 4.21 2.01 -2.98
C ILE A 65 3.96 2.03 -4.49
N CYS A 66 4.90 2.56 -5.30
CA CYS A 66 4.80 2.56 -6.76
C CYS A 66 4.71 1.14 -7.34
N ASN A 67 5.45 0.17 -6.78
CA ASN A 67 5.34 -1.22 -7.20
C ASN A 67 3.94 -1.80 -6.95
N VAL A 68 3.31 -1.45 -5.82
CA VAL A 68 1.93 -1.84 -5.54
C VAL A 68 0.97 -1.27 -6.57
N ILE A 69 1.09 0.02 -6.86
CA ILE A 69 0.26 0.73 -7.83
C ILE A 69 0.37 0.09 -9.22
N ARG A 70 1.60 -0.23 -9.66
CA ARG A 70 1.87 -0.82 -10.99
C ARG A 70 1.31 -2.22 -11.15
N SER A 71 1.38 -3.04 -10.09
CA SER A 71 1.02 -4.45 -10.17
C SER A 71 -0.47 -4.74 -9.95
N CYS A 72 -1.24 -3.76 -9.47
CA CYS A 72 -2.66 -3.93 -9.14
C CYS A 72 -3.55 -2.97 -9.97
N PRO A 73 -3.82 -3.27 -11.25
CA PRO A 73 -4.58 -2.36 -12.14
C PRO A 73 -6.08 -2.27 -11.82
N ARG A 74 -6.54 -2.98 -10.78
CA ARG A 74 -7.96 -3.04 -10.37
C ARG A 74 -8.30 -2.04 -9.28
N PHE A 75 -7.36 -1.21 -8.84
CA PHE A 75 -7.63 -0.20 -7.83
C PHE A 75 -8.82 0.69 -8.19
N GLN A 76 -9.74 0.77 -7.25
CA GLN A 76 -10.90 1.67 -7.25
C GLN A 76 -10.81 2.68 -6.10
N TYR A 77 -10.13 2.33 -5.01
CA TYR A 77 -9.92 3.20 -3.86
C TYR A 77 -8.46 3.12 -3.42
N LEU A 78 -7.83 4.28 -3.28
CA LEU A 78 -6.47 4.41 -2.78
C LEU A 78 -6.36 5.56 -1.78
N ASP A 79 -5.92 5.27 -0.57
CA ASP A 79 -5.59 6.27 0.45
C ASP A 79 -4.12 6.18 0.84
N LEU A 80 -3.37 7.19 0.40
CA LEU A 80 -1.94 7.40 0.68
C LEU A 80 -1.73 8.67 1.50
N SER A 81 -2.77 9.17 2.18
CA SER A 81 -2.64 10.39 2.97
C SER A 81 -1.56 10.24 4.05
N PHE A 82 -0.71 11.25 4.19
CA PHE A 82 0.43 11.27 5.11
C PHE A 82 1.46 10.14 4.88
N CYS A 83 1.53 9.57 3.67
CA CYS A 83 2.65 8.72 3.24
C CYS A 83 3.81 9.55 2.68
N ARG A 84 5.01 8.95 2.63
CA ARG A 84 6.19 9.57 2.00
C ARG A 84 6.17 9.31 0.49
N ILE A 85 5.48 10.18 -0.23
CA ILE A 85 5.28 10.11 -1.68
C ILE A 85 5.56 11.46 -2.34
N THR A 86 5.97 11.42 -3.60
CA THR A 86 6.24 12.60 -4.46
C THR A 86 5.39 12.54 -5.73
N ASN A 87 5.61 13.48 -6.65
CA ASN A 87 4.98 13.47 -7.98
C ASN A 87 5.24 12.18 -8.77
N ILE A 88 6.35 11.46 -8.48
CA ILE A 88 6.63 10.16 -9.09
C ILE A 88 5.49 9.17 -8.82
N THR A 89 5.02 9.12 -7.57
CA THR A 89 3.90 8.25 -7.20
C THR A 89 2.61 8.69 -7.88
N ILE A 90 2.36 9.99 -7.98
CA ILE A 90 1.14 10.55 -8.59
C ILE A 90 1.09 10.20 -10.09
N GLU A 91 2.21 10.36 -10.80
CA GLU A 91 2.32 9.95 -12.20
C GLU A 91 2.08 8.44 -12.38
N GLU A 92 2.63 7.61 -11.50
CA GLU A 92 2.42 6.16 -11.55
C GLU A 92 0.95 5.80 -11.32
N ILE A 93 0.25 6.47 -10.38
CA ILE A 93 -1.20 6.28 -10.18
C ILE A 93 -1.97 6.60 -11.46
N ALA A 94 -1.67 7.75 -12.08
CA ALA A 94 -2.34 8.18 -13.30
C ALA A 94 -2.13 7.20 -14.47
N LYS A 95 -0.94 6.56 -14.54
CA LYS A 95 -0.61 5.58 -15.59
C LYS A 95 -1.23 4.20 -15.32
N SER A 96 -1.26 3.76 -14.06
CA SER A 96 -1.48 2.33 -13.72
C SER A 96 -2.86 2.03 -13.12
N CYS A 97 -3.62 3.04 -12.70
CA CYS A 97 -4.92 2.84 -12.02
C CYS A 97 -6.13 3.39 -12.83
N PRO A 98 -6.47 2.82 -14.01
CA PRO A 98 -7.53 3.35 -14.88
C PRO A 98 -8.96 3.21 -14.32
N LYS A 99 -9.14 2.44 -13.24
CA LYS A 99 -10.45 2.20 -12.59
C LYS A 99 -10.62 2.98 -11.28
N LEU A 100 -9.67 3.85 -10.95
CA LEU A 100 -9.67 4.58 -9.69
C LEU A 100 -10.88 5.52 -9.60
N LYS A 101 -11.61 5.42 -8.49
CA LYS A 101 -12.81 6.23 -8.19
C LYS A 101 -12.58 7.16 -7.01
N TYR A 102 -11.71 6.75 -6.09
CA TYR A 102 -11.37 7.53 -4.91
C TYR A 102 -9.85 7.56 -4.72
N LEU A 103 -9.32 8.76 -4.51
CA LEU A 103 -7.91 9.01 -4.26
C LEU A 103 -7.78 10.04 -3.14
N ASN A 104 -7.07 9.69 -2.06
CA ASN A 104 -6.72 10.60 -0.99
C ASN A 104 -5.20 10.72 -0.87
N LEU A 105 -4.70 11.95 -1.09
CA LEU A 105 -3.29 12.30 -1.05
C LEU A 105 -2.98 13.35 0.05
N ARG A 106 -3.90 13.61 0.98
CA ARG A 106 -3.73 14.68 1.98
C ARG A 106 -2.39 14.55 2.73
N GLY A 107 -1.70 15.67 2.94
CA GLY A 107 -0.46 15.69 3.72
C GLY A 107 0.72 15.06 3.01
N TYR A 108 0.70 15.01 1.67
CA TYR A 108 1.93 14.89 0.89
C TYR A 108 2.75 16.17 1.04
N TYR A 109 4.07 16.05 1.16
CA TYR A 109 5.01 17.17 1.21
C TYR A 109 6.02 16.94 0.09
N GLU A 110 6.20 17.94 -0.78
CA GLU A 110 7.35 18.00 -1.69
C GLU A 110 8.61 18.47 -0.94
#